data_AF-A0A1V6FE63-F1
#
_entry.id   AF-A0A1V6FE63-F1
#
_cell.length_a   1.000
_cell.length_b   1.000
_cell.length_c   1.000
_cell.angle_alpha   90.00
_cell.angle_beta   90.00
_cell.angle_gamma   90.00
#
_symmetry.space_group_name_H-M   'P 1'
#
loop_
_entity.id
_entity.type
_entity.pdbx_description
1 polymer ?
#
loop_
_entity_poly.entity_id
_entity_poly.type
_entity_poly.pdbx_seq_one_letter_code
_entity_poly.pdbx_strand_id
1 'polypeptide(L)'
;MKTIKILSQLVLIILPTLLSCCSIMKRNDNESYKTQCLDKIDLIQAKADSTYYLYHLQSDTLFIGQKYPPEKSTMNPYESLSSSDAVREDIETNEIIKACISPEDFDSFVDNHVGLLIYMYMDSSGTVKEVEIKMNKRYANLVGDEYIQCICEGLKGLKKTIPAAFKDFPYYKMGHSFFFK
;
A
#
# COMPACT_ATOMS: atom_id res chain seq x y z
N MET A 1 -44.40 -23.64 -41.56
CA MET A 1 -43.08 -22.99 -41.35
C MET A 1 -43.26 -21.88 -40.30
N LYS A 2 -42.38 -21.80 -39.30
CA LYS A 2 -42.26 -20.74 -38.25
C LYS A 2 -43.54 -19.98 -37.83
N THR A 3 -44.13 -20.38 -36.71
CA THR A 3 -45.01 -19.52 -35.87
C THR A 3 -44.19 -18.73 -34.84
N ILE A 4 -44.69 -17.56 -34.42
CA ILE A 4 -44.09 -16.71 -33.38
C ILE A 4 -44.95 -16.76 -32.12
N LYS A 5 -44.33 -16.98 -30.95
CA LYS A 5 -44.74 -16.54 -29.61
C LYS A 5 -43.45 -16.47 -28.77
N ILE A 6 -42.92 -15.27 -28.47
CA ILE A 6 -43.34 -14.33 -27.41
C ILE A 6 -42.83 -14.74 -26.03
N LEU A 7 -42.26 -13.76 -25.34
CA LEU A 7 -41.68 -13.79 -23.99
C LEU A 7 -42.56 -14.52 -22.97
N SER A 8 -41.94 -15.23 -22.02
CA SER A 8 -41.84 -14.83 -20.59
C SER A 8 -41.58 -16.03 -19.66
N GLN A 9 -40.90 -15.74 -18.54
CA GLN A 9 -40.95 -16.46 -17.25
C GLN A 9 -40.70 -17.98 -17.23
N LEU A 10 -39.44 -18.36 -16.94
CA LEU A 10 -38.99 -19.21 -15.80
C LEU A 10 -37.50 -19.60 -16.06
N VAL A 11 -36.46 -18.90 -15.55
CA VAL A 11 -36.03 -18.55 -14.18
C VAL A 11 -35.05 -19.59 -13.59
N LEU A 12 -33.89 -19.11 -13.10
CA LEU A 12 -32.78 -19.83 -12.40
C LEU A 12 -32.04 -20.86 -13.29
N ILE A 13 -30.72 -20.96 -13.36
CA ILE A 13 -29.55 -20.29 -12.73
C ILE A 13 -28.43 -20.18 -13.83
N ILE A 14 -27.29 -19.46 -13.75
CA ILE A 14 -26.52 -18.73 -12.72
C ILE A 14 -26.10 -17.33 -13.31
N LEU A 15 -25.40 -16.48 -12.55
CA LEU A 15 -24.84 -15.17 -12.96
C LEU A 15 -23.41 -14.97 -12.35
N PRO A 16 -22.66 -13.90 -12.68
CA PRO A 16 -21.76 -13.69 -13.83
C PRO A 16 -20.26 -13.76 -13.45
N THR A 17 -19.34 -13.41 -14.36
CA THR A 17 -18.33 -12.30 -14.20
C THR A 17 -17.32 -12.21 -15.36
N LEU A 18 -16.74 -11.01 -15.54
CA LEU A 18 -15.40 -10.66 -16.09
C LEU A 18 -14.91 -11.44 -17.33
N LEU A 19 -14.78 -10.88 -18.55
CA LEU A 19 -14.26 -9.57 -18.96
C LEU A 19 -12.81 -9.29 -18.48
N SER A 20 -11.84 -9.75 -19.26
CA SER A 20 -10.58 -9.04 -19.52
C SER A 20 -10.06 -9.37 -20.93
N CYS A 21 -9.59 -8.36 -21.66
CA CYS A 21 -9.34 -8.48 -23.11
C CYS A 21 -7.92 -8.93 -23.45
N CYS A 22 -7.78 -10.14 -23.99
CA CYS A 22 -6.55 -10.58 -24.68
C CYS A 22 -6.42 -9.91 -26.07
N SER A 23 -6.12 -8.62 -26.08
CA SER A 23 -5.90 -7.81 -27.29
C SER A 23 -4.53 -8.11 -27.92
N ILE A 24 -4.43 -9.16 -28.74
CA ILE A 24 -3.18 -9.52 -29.44
C ILE A 24 -2.89 -8.52 -30.58
N MET A 25 -2.14 -7.46 -30.29
CA MET A 25 -1.45 -6.69 -31.32
C MET A 25 -0.21 -7.46 -31.81
N LYS A 26 -0.15 -7.75 -33.11
CA LYS A 26 1.02 -8.38 -33.72
C LYS A 26 2.11 -7.35 -34.03
N ARG A 27 3.24 -7.51 -33.32
CA ARG A 27 4.61 -7.58 -33.85
C ARG A 27 5.08 -6.48 -34.82
N ASN A 28 6.13 -5.78 -34.39
CA ASN A 28 7.39 -5.75 -35.15
C ASN A 28 8.57 -5.89 -34.18
N ASP A 29 9.74 -6.21 -34.72
CA ASP A 29 10.77 -6.96 -33.97
C ASP A 29 11.77 -6.11 -33.15
N ASN A 30 12.53 -6.83 -32.32
CA ASN A 30 13.87 -6.48 -31.81
C ASN A 30 14.00 -5.53 -30.61
N GLU A 31 13.61 -6.00 -29.41
CA GLU A 31 14.58 -6.10 -28.30
C GLU A 31 14.14 -7.10 -27.20
N SER A 32 15.11 -7.61 -26.42
CA SER A 32 14.91 -8.72 -25.47
C SER A 32 14.44 -8.26 -24.07
N TYR A 33 13.30 -7.56 -24.01
CA TYR A 33 12.65 -7.32 -22.72
C TYR A 33 11.83 -8.53 -22.29
N LYS A 34 12.31 -9.21 -21.25
CA LYS A 34 11.51 -10.20 -20.52
C LYS A 34 10.18 -9.59 -20.14
N THR A 35 9.08 -10.25 -20.46
CA THR A 35 7.83 -10.05 -19.71
C THR A 35 8.09 -10.55 -18.29
N GLN A 36 8.52 -9.64 -17.40
CA GLN A 36 8.31 -9.86 -15.99
C GLN A 36 6.80 -9.88 -15.79
N CYS A 37 6.25 -11.07 -15.57
CA CYS A 37 5.18 -11.16 -14.59
C CYS A 37 5.71 -10.43 -13.35
N LEU A 38 4.96 -9.46 -12.85
CA LEU A 38 5.19 -8.95 -11.51
C LEU A 38 4.96 -10.15 -10.59
N ASP A 39 6.06 -10.73 -10.08
CA ASP A 39 6.00 -11.76 -9.06
C ASP A 39 5.12 -11.19 -7.94
N LYS A 40 4.01 -11.87 -7.63
CA LYS A 40 3.02 -11.36 -6.68
C LYS A 40 3.74 -11.05 -5.37
N ILE A 41 3.80 -9.77 -5.02
CA ILE A 41 4.52 -9.33 -3.84
C ILE A 41 3.63 -9.66 -2.64
N ASP A 42 3.78 -10.86 -2.10
CA ASP A 42 2.95 -11.29 -0.98
C ASP A 42 3.19 -10.41 0.25
N LEU A 43 2.10 -10.08 0.96
CA LEU A 43 2.13 -9.30 2.18
C LEU A 43 2.51 -10.19 3.37
N ILE A 44 3.44 -9.74 4.20
CA ILE A 44 3.80 -10.39 5.45
C ILE A 44 3.10 -9.68 6.61
N GLN A 45 2.27 -10.43 7.34
CA GLN A 45 1.71 -10.02 8.63
C GLN A 45 2.56 -10.58 9.78
N ALA A 46 3.07 -9.71 10.64
CA ALA A 46 3.81 -10.05 11.85
C ALA A 46 3.10 -9.57 13.12
N LYS A 47 3.25 -10.30 14.22
CA LYS A 47 2.71 -9.91 15.53
C LYS A 47 3.66 -8.93 16.22
N ALA A 48 3.30 -7.65 16.27
CA ALA A 48 4.09 -6.62 16.94
C ALA A 48 4.19 -6.86 18.45
N ASP A 49 3.03 -7.05 19.08
CA ASP A 49 2.85 -7.10 20.52
C ASP A 49 1.49 -7.77 20.87
N SER A 50 0.89 -7.49 22.02
CA SER A 50 -0.46 -7.96 22.38
C SER A 50 -1.56 -7.36 21.50
N THR A 51 -1.39 -6.12 21.05
CA THR A 51 -2.44 -5.18 20.65
C THR A 51 -2.38 -4.80 19.16
N TYR A 52 -1.21 -4.94 18.53
CA TYR A 52 -0.97 -4.55 17.14
C TYR A 52 -0.38 -5.67 16.28
N TYR A 53 -0.66 -5.61 14.98
CA TYR A 53 0.10 -6.26 13.91
C TYR A 53 1.04 -5.25 13.25
N LEU A 54 2.13 -5.76 12.67
CA LEU A 54 2.95 -5.08 11.68
C LEU A 54 2.69 -5.75 10.33
N TYR A 55 2.69 -4.96 9.28
CA TYR A 55 2.57 -5.43 7.91
C TYR A 55 3.66 -4.80 7.05
N HIS A 56 4.28 -5.59 6.18
CA HIS A 56 5.25 -5.14 5.18
C HIS A 56 5.24 -6.10 4.00
N LEU A 57 5.86 -5.74 2.87
CA LEU A 57 5.90 -6.62 1.70
C LEU A 57 6.97 -7.71 1.87
N GLN A 58 6.80 -8.89 1.26
CA GLN A 58 7.84 -9.92 1.21
C GLN A 58 9.05 -9.50 0.36
N SER A 59 8.87 -8.55 -0.57
CA SER A 59 9.97 -7.93 -1.32
C SER A 59 10.66 -6.79 -0.57
N ASP A 60 10.14 -6.36 0.60
CA ASP A 60 10.88 -5.46 1.49
C ASP A 60 12.00 -6.27 2.13
N THR A 61 13.24 -5.89 1.84
CA THR A 61 14.46 -6.55 2.34
C THR A 61 14.66 -6.42 3.84
N LEU A 62 13.81 -5.65 4.55
CA LEU A 62 13.80 -5.45 6.00
C LEU A 62 15.18 -5.07 6.57
N PHE A 63 15.94 -4.36 5.74
CA PHE A 63 17.34 -3.98 5.96
C PHE A 63 18.34 -5.11 6.29
N ILE A 64 18.03 -6.36 5.91
CA ILE A 64 18.99 -7.49 5.97
C ILE A 64 20.28 -7.09 5.23
N GLY A 65 21.47 -7.18 5.83
CA GLY A 65 21.85 -7.96 7.02
C GLY A 65 21.86 -7.28 8.39
N GLN A 66 21.12 -6.19 8.64
CA GLN A 66 20.97 -5.63 10.00
C GLN A 66 19.53 -5.65 10.50
N LYS A 67 19.40 -6.01 11.79
CA LYS A 67 18.16 -5.94 12.57
C LYS A 67 17.58 -4.53 12.51
N TYR A 68 16.31 -4.44 12.13
CA TYR A 68 15.58 -3.18 11.99
C TYR A 68 14.74 -2.86 13.26
N PRO A 69 14.68 -1.61 13.77
CA PRO A 69 15.59 -0.50 13.46
C PRO A 69 17.04 -0.81 13.90
N PRO A 70 18.05 -0.22 13.24
CA PRO A 70 19.45 -0.42 13.61
C PRO A 70 19.68 -0.20 15.10
N GLU A 71 20.41 -1.10 15.75
CA GLU A 71 20.67 -0.97 17.18
C GLU A 71 21.46 0.33 17.45
N LYS A 72 20.94 1.15 18.36
CA LYS A 72 21.37 2.54 18.67
C LYS A 72 20.89 3.62 17.67
N SER A 73 19.95 3.34 16.77
CA SER A 73 19.21 4.41 16.10
C SER A 73 18.41 5.21 17.12
N THR A 74 18.81 6.46 17.37
CA THR A 74 18.11 7.42 18.23
C THR A 74 17.10 8.28 17.45
N MET A 75 16.87 7.96 16.18
CA MET A 75 15.97 8.70 15.29
C MET A 75 14.53 8.61 15.81
N ASN A 76 13.98 9.75 16.24
CA ASN A 76 12.61 9.83 16.71
C ASN A 76 11.65 9.59 15.51
N PRO A 77 10.78 8.56 15.52
CA PRO A 77 9.82 8.33 14.44
C PRO A 77 8.82 9.47 14.26
N TYR A 78 8.70 10.37 15.24
CA TYR A 78 7.77 11.50 15.26
C TYR A 78 8.46 12.87 15.11
N GLU A 79 9.70 12.93 14.60
CA GLU A 79 10.30 14.21 14.19
C GLU A 79 9.64 14.74 12.91
N SER A 80 8.50 15.40 13.13
CA SER A 80 7.67 16.01 12.09
C SER A 80 8.45 17.08 11.32
N LEU A 81 8.39 17.01 9.99
CA LEU A 81 8.95 18.01 9.09
C LEU A 81 8.21 19.35 9.26
N SER A 82 8.84 20.31 9.93
CA SER A 82 8.31 21.68 10.05
C SER A 82 8.64 22.53 8.82
N SER A 83 8.19 22.12 7.62
CA SER A 83 8.41 22.83 6.35
C SER A 83 7.15 22.92 5.49
N SER A 84 7.15 23.79 4.48
CA SER A 84 6.07 23.87 3.47
C SER A 84 5.96 22.62 2.60
N ASP A 85 7.09 22.00 2.28
CA ASP A 85 7.15 20.76 1.50
C ASP A 85 6.53 19.58 2.28
N ALA A 86 6.68 19.57 3.60
CA ALA A 86 6.04 18.59 4.49
C ALA A 86 4.52 18.50 4.31
N VAL A 87 3.85 19.65 4.22
CA VAL A 87 2.38 19.71 4.09
C VAL A 87 1.92 19.16 2.74
N ARG A 88 2.67 19.44 1.67
CA ARG A 88 2.44 18.84 0.35
C ARG A 88 2.68 17.34 0.37
N GLU A 89 3.77 16.91 0.98
CA GLU A 89 4.17 15.50 1.09
C GLU A 89 3.24 14.68 2.01
N ASP A 90 2.66 15.29 3.04
CA ASP A 90 1.61 14.70 3.89
C ASP A 90 0.32 14.49 3.10
N ILE A 91 -0.15 15.51 2.38
CA ILE A 91 -1.32 15.42 1.48
C ILE A 91 -1.11 14.32 0.43
N GLU A 92 0.06 14.28 -0.22
CA GLU A 92 0.39 13.26 -1.21
C GLU A 92 0.35 11.83 -0.63
N THR A 93 0.93 11.63 0.56
CA THR A 93 0.81 10.35 1.29
C THR A 93 -0.66 10.01 1.59
N ASN A 94 -1.44 10.99 2.04
CA ASN A 94 -2.85 10.80 2.40
C ASN A 94 -3.72 10.43 1.18
N GLU A 95 -3.54 11.07 0.03
CA GLU A 95 -4.31 10.74 -1.18
C GLU A 95 -3.93 9.36 -1.75
N ILE A 96 -2.65 8.94 -1.66
CA ILE A 96 -2.25 7.56 -2.00
C ILE A 96 -2.96 6.54 -1.09
N ILE A 97 -3.01 6.80 0.23
CA ILE A 97 -3.70 5.91 1.18
C ILE A 97 -5.20 5.81 0.87
N LYS A 98 -5.86 6.94 0.60
CA LYS A 98 -7.28 6.95 0.23
C LYS A 98 -7.55 6.21 -1.08
N ALA A 99 -6.72 6.43 -2.10
CA ALA A 99 -6.90 5.84 -3.43
C ALA A 99 -6.81 4.30 -3.44
N CYS A 100 -6.25 3.69 -2.40
CA CYS A 100 -6.23 2.25 -2.21
C CYS A 100 -7.52 1.65 -1.65
N ILE A 101 -8.38 2.42 -0.97
CA ILE A 101 -9.58 1.89 -0.31
C ILE A 101 -10.78 1.96 -1.25
N SER A 102 -11.65 0.96 -1.22
CA SER A 102 -12.89 1.02 -2.01
C SER A 102 -13.81 2.16 -1.50
N PRO A 103 -14.58 2.81 -2.38
CA PRO A 103 -15.61 3.76 -1.95
C PRO A 103 -16.71 3.12 -1.08
N GLU A 104 -16.86 1.79 -1.11
CA GLU A 104 -17.87 1.05 -0.36
C GLU A 104 -17.42 0.77 1.09
N ASP A 105 -16.10 0.62 1.33
CA ASP A 105 -15.52 0.39 2.65
C ASP A 105 -15.10 1.67 3.37
N PHE A 106 -14.90 2.79 2.65
CA PHE A 106 -14.39 4.04 3.21
C PHE A 106 -15.24 4.55 4.39
N ASP A 107 -16.56 4.62 4.24
CA ASP A 107 -17.47 5.07 5.29
C ASP A 107 -17.41 4.15 6.52
N SER A 108 -17.28 2.84 6.31
CA SER A 108 -17.08 1.85 7.39
C SER A 108 -15.78 2.11 8.15
N PHE A 109 -14.71 2.54 7.47
CA PHE A 109 -13.43 2.85 8.10
C PHE A 109 -13.50 4.17 8.91
N VAL A 110 -14.27 5.15 8.44
CA VAL A 110 -14.57 6.38 9.19
C VAL A 110 -15.36 6.05 10.47
N ASP A 111 -16.49 5.35 10.35
CA ASP A 111 -17.36 4.99 11.47
C ASP A 111 -16.63 4.15 12.54
N ASN A 112 -15.82 3.18 12.12
CA ASN A 112 -15.00 2.37 13.04
C ASN A 112 -13.74 3.10 13.56
N HIS A 113 -13.54 4.37 13.17
CA HIS A 113 -12.40 5.20 13.54
C HIS A 113 -11.07 4.46 13.26
N VAL A 114 -10.91 3.94 12.05
CA VAL A 114 -9.73 3.19 11.62
C VAL A 114 -8.51 4.12 11.59
N GLY A 115 -7.41 3.65 12.18
CA GLY A 115 -6.15 4.40 12.28
C GLY A 115 -4.96 3.51 11.94
N LEU A 116 -4.13 3.99 11.03
CA LEU A 116 -2.91 3.34 10.55
C LEU A 116 -1.69 4.16 10.98
N LEU A 117 -0.71 3.53 11.62
CA LEU A 117 0.59 4.13 11.87
C LEU A 117 1.58 3.55 10.86
N ILE A 118 1.92 4.36 9.86
CA ILE A 118 2.73 3.97 8.71
C ILE A 118 4.16 4.43 8.95
N TYR A 119 5.13 3.60 8.59
CA TYR A 119 6.55 3.89 8.67
C TYR A 119 7.17 3.72 7.29
N MET A 120 7.63 4.84 6.72
CA MET A 120 8.31 4.87 5.42
C MET A 120 9.82 4.79 5.62
N TYR A 121 10.47 3.87 4.90
CA TYR A 121 11.92 3.69 4.93
C TYR A 121 12.57 4.27 3.69
N MET A 122 13.50 5.20 3.86
CA MET A 122 14.02 6.00 2.75
C MET A 122 15.55 5.91 2.66
N ASP A 123 16.06 5.99 1.44
CA ASP A 123 17.51 6.15 1.19
C ASP A 123 18.00 7.59 1.38
N SER A 124 19.32 7.78 1.33
CA SER A 124 20.01 9.08 1.35
C SER A 124 19.55 10.08 0.26
N SER A 125 18.75 9.66 -0.73
CA SER A 125 18.14 10.52 -1.75
C SER A 125 16.68 10.89 -1.46
N GLY A 126 16.10 10.41 -0.36
CA GLY A 126 14.72 10.65 0.05
C GLY A 126 13.70 9.79 -0.70
N THR A 127 14.11 8.68 -1.35
CA THR A 127 13.18 7.73 -1.98
C THR A 127 12.79 6.64 -0.99
N VAL A 128 11.48 6.45 -0.79
CA VAL A 128 10.90 5.32 -0.05
C VAL A 128 11.25 4.00 -0.75
N LYS A 129 11.76 3.02 0.01
CA LYS A 129 12.18 1.68 -0.43
C LYS A 129 11.31 0.57 0.13
N GLU A 130 10.93 0.70 1.39
CA GLU A 130 10.18 -0.29 2.17
C GLU A 130 9.12 0.45 3.00
N VAL A 131 8.00 -0.22 3.32
CA VAL A 131 6.89 0.39 4.08
C VAL A 131 6.39 -0.60 5.13
N GLU A 132 6.35 -0.16 6.39
CA GLU A 132 5.80 -0.93 7.52
C GLU A 132 4.53 -0.26 8.03
N ILE A 133 3.41 -0.99 8.10
CA ILE A 133 2.14 -0.49 8.63
C ILE A 133 1.85 -1.17 9.96
N LYS A 134 1.86 -0.39 11.05
CA LYS A 134 1.43 -0.83 12.38
C LYS A 134 -0.07 -0.56 12.55
N MET A 135 -0.87 -1.62 12.55
CA MET A 135 -2.33 -1.57 12.69
C MET A 135 -2.80 -2.24 13.99
N ASN A 136 -3.79 -1.66 14.67
CA ASN A 136 -4.40 -2.28 15.85
C ASN A 136 -5.22 -3.51 15.43
N LYS A 137 -5.07 -4.63 16.15
CA LYS A 137 -5.70 -5.92 15.80
C LYS A 137 -7.22 -5.86 15.73
N ARG A 138 -7.87 -4.91 16.40
CA ARG A 138 -9.33 -4.71 16.32
C ARG A 138 -9.80 -4.38 14.89
N TYR A 139 -8.93 -3.86 14.03
CA TYR A 139 -9.23 -3.51 12.65
C TYR A 139 -8.92 -4.63 11.65
N ALA A 140 -8.25 -5.72 12.06
CA ALA A 140 -7.77 -6.76 11.13
C ALA A 140 -8.89 -7.64 10.51
N ASN A 141 -10.14 -7.46 10.95
CA ASN A 141 -11.33 -8.05 10.34
C ASN A 141 -12.15 -7.03 9.52
N LEU A 142 -11.66 -5.78 9.41
CA LEU A 142 -12.30 -4.67 8.69
C LEU A 142 -11.43 -4.21 7.52
N VAL A 143 -10.13 -4.06 7.75
CA VAL A 143 -9.16 -3.67 6.72
C VAL A 143 -8.54 -4.94 6.14
N GLY A 144 -8.93 -5.28 4.91
CA GLY A 144 -8.37 -6.41 4.18
C GLY A 144 -6.89 -6.23 3.83
N ASP A 145 -6.19 -7.35 3.68
CA ASP A 145 -4.74 -7.37 3.40
C ASP A 145 -4.43 -6.75 2.02
N GLU A 146 -5.36 -6.80 1.07
CA GLU A 146 -5.26 -6.13 -0.23
C GLU A 146 -5.14 -4.60 -0.13
N TYR A 147 -5.80 -3.98 0.84
CA TYR A 147 -5.67 -2.55 1.10
C TYR A 147 -4.32 -2.22 1.71
N ILE A 148 -3.87 -3.03 2.66
CA ILE A 148 -2.55 -2.89 3.29
C ILE A 148 -1.43 -3.07 2.24
N GLN A 149 -1.56 -4.07 1.36
CA GLN A 149 -0.64 -4.29 0.24
C GLN A 149 -0.63 -3.10 -0.73
N CYS A 150 -1.80 -2.60 -1.15
CA CYS A 150 -1.88 -1.43 -2.02
C CYS A 150 -1.18 -0.20 -1.41
N ILE A 151 -1.38 0.07 -0.12
CA ILE A 151 -0.74 1.21 0.56
C ILE A 151 0.78 1.02 0.60
N CYS A 152 1.27 -0.17 0.92
CA CYS A 152 2.71 -0.47 0.92
C CYS A 152 3.34 -0.36 -0.48
N GLU A 153 2.66 -0.79 -1.53
CA GLU A 153 3.13 -0.68 -2.91
C GLU A 153 3.08 0.76 -3.43
N GLY A 154 1.96 1.47 -3.22
CA GLY A 154 1.75 2.84 -3.70
C GLY A 154 2.63 3.89 -3.03
N LEU A 155 3.08 3.66 -1.79
CA LEU A 155 4.02 4.54 -1.10
C LEU A 155 5.50 4.23 -1.42
N LYS A 156 5.83 3.12 -2.08
CA LYS A 156 7.21 2.81 -2.52
C LYS A 156 7.61 3.64 -3.74
N GLY A 157 8.88 4.02 -3.80
CA GLY A 157 9.40 4.93 -4.83
C GLY A 157 9.15 6.42 -4.55
N LEU A 158 8.16 6.76 -3.71
CA LEU A 158 7.76 8.11 -3.34
C LEU A 158 8.95 8.94 -2.84
N LYS A 159 8.99 10.23 -3.18
CA LYS A 159 10.02 11.18 -2.72
C LYS A 159 9.52 11.94 -1.50
N LYS A 160 10.38 12.06 -0.48
CA LYS A 160 10.18 12.93 0.67
C LYS A 160 11.42 13.79 0.94
N THR A 161 11.19 14.96 1.53
CA THR A 161 12.23 15.90 1.93
C THR A 161 12.95 15.38 3.18
N ILE A 162 14.24 15.09 3.08
CA ILE A 162 15.07 14.73 4.24
C ILE A 162 15.30 15.99 5.11
N PRO A 163 14.94 16.00 6.40
CA PRO A 163 15.23 17.13 7.28
C PRO A 163 16.74 17.36 7.39
N ALA A 164 17.18 18.63 7.47
CA ALA A 164 18.60 18.97 7.39
C ALA A 164 19.47 18.28 8.47
N ALA A 165 18.92 18.04 9.66
CA ALA A 165 19.57 17.34 10.77
C ALA A 165 19.94 15.87 10.47
N PHE A 166 19.39 15.28 9.41
CA PHE A 166 19.57 13.88 9.06
C PHE A 166 20.37 13.63 7.77
N LYS A 167 20.73 14.66 6.99
CA LYS A 167 21.28 14.48 5.62
C LYS A 167 22.49 13.55 5.48
N ASP A 168 23.28 13.37 6.54
CA ASP A 168 24.49 12.54 6.55
C ASP A 168 24.24 11.05 6.88
N PHE A 169 23.01 10.66 7.24
CA PHE A 169 22.67 9.25 7.47
C PHE A 169 22.37 8.52 6.15
N PRO A 170 22.71 7.22 6.02
CA PRO A 170 22.45 6.48 4.79
C PRO A 170 20.97 6.15 4.56
N TYR A 171 20.18 6.06 5.64
CA TYR A 171 18.77 5.64 5.63
C TYR A 171 17.95 6.31 6.74
N TYR A 172 16.63 6.39 6.53
CA TYR A 172 15.68 7.10 7.40
C TYR A 172 14.43 6.28 7.70
N LYS A 173 13.83 6.49 8.89
CA LYS A 173 12.45 6.11 9.23
C LYS A 173 11.64 7.40 9.36
N MET A 174 10.53 7.52 8.64
CA MET A 174 9.54 8.57 8.84
C MET A 174 8.22 7.94 9.30
N GLY A 175 7.67 8.40 10.43
CA GLY A 175 6.34 8.03 10.89
C GLY A 175 5.25 8.94 10.31
N HIS A 176 4.19 8.32 9.80
CA HIS A 176 3.00 8.98 9.27
C HIS A 176 1.76 8.38 9.95
N SER A 177 0.92 9.23 10.55
CA SER A 177 -0.29 8.80 11.25
C SER A 177 -1.52 9.11 10.41
N PHE A 178 -2.15 8.09 9.83
CA PHE A 178 -3.37 8.25 9.04
C PHE A 178 -4.61 7.82 9.84
N PHE A 179 -5.68 8.61 9.74
CA PHE A 179 -6.99 8.29 10.28
C PHE A 179 -8.04 8.56 9.19
N PHE A 180 -8.97 7.62 9.02
CA PHE A 180 -10.12 7.79 8.12
C PHE A 180 -11.09 8.81 8.73
N LYS A 181 -11.46 9.82 7.93
CA LYS A 181 -12.25 11.01 8.30
C LYS A 181 -12.76 11.73 7.05
#